data_AF-A0A7Y1TXE9-F1
#
_entry.id   AF-A0A7Y1TXE9-F1
#
_cell.length_a   1.000
_cell.length_b   1.000
_cell.length_c   1.000
_cell.angle_alpha   90.00
_cell.angle_beta   90.00
_cell.angle_gamma   90.00
#
_symmetry.space_group_name_H-M   'P 1'
#
loop_
_entity.id
_entity.type
_entity.pdbx_description
1 polymer ?
#
loop_
_entity_poly.entity_id
_entity_poly.type
_entity_poly.pdbx_seq_one_letter_code
_entity_poly.pdbx_strand_id
1 'polypeptide(L)' 'VIMLMALVFIGVRASMGFWYYLSVAIAAALMAYHQWLARNRDPAGCFKAFLHNHLIGLVVFIGIVLHYSFNPG' A
#
# COMPACT_ATOMS: atom_id res chain seq x y z
N VAL A 1 3.98 -1.26 8.55
CA VAL A 1 4.25 -2.71 8.64
C VAL A 1 2.98 -3.51 8.96
N ILE A 2 2.29 -3.31 10.09
CA ILE A 2 1.07 -4.07 10.46
C ILE A 2 -0.02 -3.99 9.38
N MET A 3 -0.26 -2.81 8.81
CA MET A 3 -1.24 -2.61 7.73
C MET A 3 -0.92 -3.43 6.47
N LEU A 4 0.36 -3.49 6.06
CA LEU A 4 0.78 -4.27 4.90
C LEU A 4 0.61 -5.77 5.13
N MET A 5 0.94 -6.26 6.33
CA MET A 5 0.70 -7.66 6.69
C MET A 5 -0.78 -8.02 6.64
N ALA A 6 -1.67 -7.15 7.12
CA ALA A 6 -3.11 -7.37 7.02
C ALA A 6 -3.59 -7.43 5.56
N LEU A 7 -3.07 -6.54 4.69
CA LEU A 7 -3.38 -6.54 3.26
C LEU A 7 -2.90 -7.81 2.57
N VAL A 8 -1.65 -8.24 2.80
CA VAL A 8 -1.15 -9.51 2.27
C VAL A 8 -2.00 -10.68 2.76
N PHE A 9 -2.39 -10.69 4.03
CA PHE A 9 -3.23 -11.75 4.58
C PHE A 9 -4.62 -11.80 3.93
N ILE A 10 -5.23 -10.64 3.69
CA ILE A 10 -6.50 -10.52 2.95
C ILE A 10 -6.34 -11.02 1.52
N GLY A 11 -5.27 -10.64 0.82
CA GLY A 11 -4.99 -11.09 -0.55
C GLY A 11 -4.78 -12.60 -0.66
N VAL A 12 -4.07 -13.19 0.30
CA VAL A 12 -3.87 -14.64 0.40
C VAL A 12 -5.21 -15.34 0.66
N ARG A 13 -6.04 -14.82 1.58
CA ARG A 13 -7.36 -15.39 1.90
C ARG A 13 -8.36 -15.26 0.75
N ALA A 14 -8.26 -14.19 -0.03
CA ALA A 14 -9.13 -13.92 -1.17
C ALA A 14 -8.60 -14.52 -2.49
N SER A 15 -7.51 -15.29 -2.47
CA SER A 15 -6.84 -15.83 -3.68
C SER A 15 -6.64 -14.77 -4.77
N MET A 16 -6.34 -13.53 -4.36
CA MET A 16 -6.27 -12.40 -5.28
C MET A 16 -5.06 -12.53 -6.20
N GLY A 17 -5.28 -12.27 -7.49
CA GLY A 17 -4.31 -12.43 -8.57
C GLY A 17 -3.20 -11.38 -8.56
N PHE A 18 -2.34 -11.48 -9.58
CA PHE A 18 -1.12 -10.69 -9.76
C PHE A 18 -1.30 -9.16 -9.56
N TRP A 19 -2.41 -8.59 -10.04
CA TRP A 19 -2.71 -7.16 -9.93
C TRP A 19 -2.82 -6.66 -8.49
N TYR A 20 -3.38 -7.48 -7.59
CA TYR A 20 -3.48 -7.13 -6.18
C TYR A 20 -2.09 -7.10 -5.54
N TYR A 21 -1.28 -8.14 -5.75
CA TYR A 21 0.08 -8.18 -5.21
C TYR A 21 0.98 -7.06 -5.73
N LEU A 22 0.81 -6.65 -7.00
CA LEU A 22 1.53 -5.50 -7.56
C LEU A 22 1.19 -4.21 -6.81
N SER A 23 -0.10 -3.98 -6.52
CA SER A 23 -0.53 -2.81 -5.75
C SER A 23 -0.02 -2.82 -4.30
N VAL A 24 0.00 -4.00 -3.66
CA VAL A 24 0.54 -4.17 -2.31
C VAL A 24 2.06 -3.95 -2.29
N ALA A 25 2.78 -4.36 -3.33
CA ALA A 25 4.21 -4.10 -3.47
C ALA A 25 4.50 -2.59 -3.62
N ILE A 26 3.71 -1.87 -4.42
CA ILE A 26 3.82 -0.41 -4.55
C ILE A 26 3.53 0.28 -3.21
N ALA A 27 2.48 -0.15 -2.50
CA ALA A 27 2.15 0.34 -1.16
C ALA A 27 3.30 0.10 -0.16
N ALA A 28 3.96 -1.06 -0.24
CA ALA A 28 5.12 -1.39 0.60
C ALA A 28 6.34 -0.51 0.29
N ALA A 29 6.64 -0.26 -0.99
CA ALA A 29 7.70 0.64 -1.41
C ALA A 29 7.45 2.08 -0.93
N LEU A 30 6.20 2.56 -1.03
CA LEU A 30 5.78 3.86 -0.51
C LEU A 30 5.97 3.97 1.00
N MET A 31 5.58 2.93 1.76
CA MET A 31 5.80 2.88 3.21
C MET A 31 7.29 2.89 3.56
N ALA A 32 8.13 2.15 2.83
CA ALA A 32 9.58 2.13 3.05
C ALA A 32 10.21 3.50 2.76
N TYR A 33 9.78 4.15 1.68
CA TYR A 33 10.19 5.53 1.35
C TYR A 33 9.80 6.52 2.46
N HIS A 34 8.58 6.40 3.00
CA HIS A 34 8.11 7.24 4.10
C HIS A 34 8.90 6.98 5.41
N GLN A 35 9.18 5.72 5.74
CA GLN A 35 10.03 5.39 6.89
C GLN A 35 11.47 5.90 6.73
N TRP A 36 12.01 5.83 5.52
CA TRP A 36 13.33 6.37 5.21
C TRP A 36 13.36 7.89 5.32
N LEU A 37 12.32 8.59 4.85
CA LEU A 37 12.22 10.06 4.99
C LEU A 37 12.05 10.47 6.46
N ALA A 38 11.27 9.72 7.25
CA ALA A 38 11.09 9.94 8.68
C ALA A 38 12.38 9.72 9.50
N ARG A 39 13.34 8.95 8.96
CA ARG A 39 14.67 8.74 9.56
C ARG A 39 15.43 10.06 9.74
N ASN A 40 15.18 11.07 8.89
CA ASN A 40 15.87 12.36 8.94
C ASN A 40 15.43 13.27 10.11
N ARG A 41 14.58 12.81 11.04
CA ARG A 41 14.13 13.57 12.25
C ARG A 41 13.68 15.00 11.98
N ASP A 42 13.17 15.28 10.77
CA ASP A 42 12.51 16.54 10.48
C ASP A 42 11.03 16.42 10.86
N PRO A 43 10.54 17.13 11.90
CA PRO A 43 9.16 17.04 12.33
C PRO A 43 8.16 17.48 11.24
N ALA A 44 8.56 18.38 10.33
CA ALA A 44 7.73 18.75 9.19
C ALA A 44 7.64 17.63 8.15
N GLY A 45 8.74 16.88 7.96
CA GLY A 45 8.79 15.70 7.09
C GLY A 45 7.88 14.56 7.58
N CYS A 46 7.84 14.29 8.88
CA CYS A 46 6.94 13.29 9.47
C CYS A 46 5.45 13.66 9.30
N PHE A 47 5.09 14.94 9.44
CA PHE A 47 3.70 15.38 9.25
C PHE A 47 3.26 15.25 7.79
N LYS A 48 4.14 15.57 6.85
CA LYS A 48 3.92 15.39 5.40
C LYS A 48 3.79 13.91 5.03
N ALA A 49 4.63 13.08 5.64
CA ALA A 49 4.56 11.62 5.52
C ALA A 49 3.24 11.04 6.08
N PHE A 50 2.73 11.61 7.17
CA PHE A 50 1.43 11.22 7.74
C PHE A 50 0.27 11.61 6.83
N LEU A 51 0.34 12.78 6.19
CA LEU A 51 -0.68 13.28 5.24
C LEU A 51 -0.76 12.45 3.95
N HIS A 52 0.39 11.96 3.47
CA HIS A 52 0.48 11.07 2.33
C HIS A 52 0.05 9.62 2.62
N ASN A 53 -0.28 9.27 3.86
CA ASN A 53 -0.78 7.94 4.20
C ASN A 53 -2.08 7.57 3.45
N HIS A 54 -2.88 8.57 3.03
CA HIS A 54 -4.06 8.31 2.20
C HIS A 54 -3.70 7.74 0.81
N LEU A 55 -2.52 8.06 0.26
CA LEU A 55 -2.07 7.56 -1.04
C LEU A 55 -1.88 6.05 -0.99
N ILE A 56 -1.49 5.51 0.15
CA ILE A 56 -1.34 4.07 0.34
C ILE A 56 -2.72 3.39 0.24
N GLY A 57 -3.73 3.96 0.89
CA GLY A 57 -5.12 3.49 0.75
C GLY A 57 -5.64 3.58 -0.69
N LEU A 58 -5.31 4.68 -1.39
CA LEU A 58 -5.67 4.88 -2.80
C LEU A 58 -4.99 3.87 -3.73
N VAL A 59 -3.70 3.59 -3.54
CA VAL A 59 -2.95 2.58 -4.32
C VAL A 59 -3.55 1.19 -4.13
N VAL A 60 -3.86 0.82 -2.89
CA VAL A 60 -4.53 -0.46 -2.58
C VAL A 60 -5.91 -0.53 -3.21
N PHE A 61 -6.70 0.54 -3.11
CA PHE A 61 -8.03 0.60 -3.70
C PHE A 61 -7.99 0.44 -5.22
N ILE A 62 -7.08 1.15 -5.89
CA ILE A 62 -6.86 1.01 -7.34
C ILE A 62 -6.44 -0.42 -7.69
N GLY A 63 -5.59 -1.06 -6.88
CA GLY A 63 -5.22 -2.47 -7.07
C GLY A 63 -6.39 -3.44 -7.00
N ILE A 64 -7.31 -3.22 -6.05
CA ILE A 64 -8.54 -4.02 -5.92
C ILE A 64 -9.48 -3.78 -7.11
N VAL A 65 -9.67 -2.52 -7.51
CA VAL A 65 -10.50 -2.16 -8.68
C VAL A 65 -9.92 -2.76 -9.97
N LEU A 66 -8.61 -2.65 -10.18
CA LEU A 66 -7.92 -3.26 -11.32
C LEU A 66 -8.06 -4.78 -11.31
N HIS A 67 -7.89 -5.41 -10.14
CA HIS A 67 -8.09 -6.85 -10.02
C HIS A 67 -9.51 -7.26 -10.41
N TYR A 68 -10.54 -6.58 -9.90
CA TYR A 68 -11.93 -6.89 -10.24
C TYR A 68 -12.28 -6.55 -11.71
N SER A 69 -11.64 -5.53 -12.27
CA SER A 69 -11.90 -5.10 -13.66
C SER A 69 -11.18 -5.95 -14.71
N PHE A 70 -9.96 -6.43 -14.45
CA PHE A 70 -9.17 -7.24 -15.38
C PHE A 70 -9.27 -8.74 -15.12
N ASN A 71 -9.71 -9.14 -13.93
CA ASN A 71 -9.98 -10.53 -13.59
C ASN A 71 -11.44 -10.71 -13.16
N PRO A 72 -12.41 -10.54 -14.09
CA PRO A 72 -13.80 -10.95 -13.87
C PRO A 72 -13.84 -12.48 -13.94
N GLY A 73 -13.39 -13.14 -12.88
CA GLY A 73 -13.61 -14.57 -12.67
C GLY A 73 -15.03 -14.84 -12.21
#